data_AF-A0A8S3DGP2-F1
#
_entry.id   AF-A0A8S3DGP2-F1
#
_cell.length_a   1.000
_cell.length_b   1.000
_cell.length_c   1.000
_cell.angle_alpha   90.00
_cell.angle_beta   90.00
_cell.angle_gamma   90.00
#
_symmetry.space_group_name_H-M   'P 1'
#
loop_
_entity.id
_entity.type
_entity.pdbx_description
1 polymer ?
#
loop_
_entity_poly.entity_id
_entity_poly.type
_entity_poly.pdbx_seq_one_letter_code
_entity_poly.pdbx_strand_id
1 'polypeptide(L)' 'SDIRTQLTKSGAKKKIGLSWTVVDGQVYQFRAHDVNHPRSKEIYAEAEKISAELVEHGHQHDS' A
#
# COMPACT_ATOMS: atom_id res chain seq x y z
N SER A 1 7.12 -18.13 -24.35
CA SER A 1 8.04 -17.20 -23.69
C SER A 1 7.26 -16.31 -22.75
N ASP A 2 7.38 -16.50 -21.43
CA ASP A 2 6.67 -15.73 -20.41
C ASP A 2 6.93 -14.21 -20.56
N ILE A 3 5.86 -13.41 -20.57
CA ILE A 3 5.89 -11.95 -20.68
C ILE A 3 6.81 -11.35 -19.61
N ARG A 4 6.83 -11.91 -18.40
CA ARG A 4 7.67 -11.42 -17.31
C ARG A 4 9.16 -11.65 -17.57
N THR A 5 9.51 -12.74 -18.24
CA THR A 5 10.89 -13.01 -18.68
C THR A 5 11.32 -12.02 -19.76
N GLN A 6 10.43 -11.68 -20.69
CA GLN A 6 10.72 -10.68 -21.75
C GLN A 6 10.88 -9.27 -21.17
N LEU A 7 10.03 -8.87 -20.22
CA LEU A 7 10.14 -7.58 -19.53
C LEU A 7 11.42 -7.46 -18.70
N THR A 8 11.85 -8.55 -18.06
CA THR A 8 13.13 -8.56 -17.34
C THR A 8 14.31 -8.37 -18.30
N LYS A 9 14.28 -9.06 -19.44
CA LYS A 9 15.33 -8.97 -20.48
C LYS A 9 15.37 -7.61 -21.19
N SER A 10 14.23 -6.92 -21.31
CA SER A 10 14.18 -5.58 -21.92
C SER A 10 14.70 -4.47 -21.01
N GLY A 11 15.07 -4.79 -19.76
CA GLY A 11 15.53 -3.81 -18.78
C GLY A 11 14.40 -2.97 -18.17
N ALA A 12 13.14 -3.36 -18.38
CA ALA A 12 12.00 -2.66 -17.79
C ALA A 12 12.03 -2.77 -16.26
N LYS A 13 12.21 -1.63 -15.58
CA LYS A 13 12.19 -1.56 -14.12
C LYS A 13 10.79 -1.24 -13.63
N LYS A 14 10.30 -2.00 -12.64
CA LYS A 14 9.09 -1.63 -11.92
C LYS A 14 9.34 -0.32 -11.18
N LYS A 15 8.51 0.68 -11.43
CA LYS A 15 8.41 1.84 -10.55
C LYS A 15 7.61 1.41 -9.32
N ILE A 16 8.08 1.85 -8.15
CA ILE A 16 7.33 1.73 -6.90
C ILE A 16 5.95 2.39 -7.07
N GLY A 17 4.93 1.81 -6.45
CA GLY A 17 3.66 2.50 -6.29
C GLY A 17 3.84 3.71 -5.37
N LEU A 18 3.15 4.80 -5.69
CA LEU A 18 3.05 5.99 -4.86
C LEU A 18 1.57 6.35 -4.80
N SER A 19 1.06 6.51 -3.58
CA SER A 19 -0.27 7.06 -3.33
C SER A 19 -0.14 8.31 -2.47
N TRP A 20 -1.18 9.14 -2.46
CA TRP A 20 -1.25 10.29 -1.59
C TRP A 20 -2.70 10.54 -1.17
N THR A 21 -2.86 11.22 -0.06
CA THR A 21 -4.16 11.70 0.43
C THR A 21 -4.02 13.13 0.94
N VAL A 22 -5.14 13.83 1.07
CA VAL A 22 -5.20 15.21 1.58
C VAL A 22 -6.05 15.23 2.84
N VAL A 23 -5.48 15.74 3.93
CA VAL A 23 -6.17 15.95 5.21
C VAL A 23 -5.90 17.38 5.65
N ASP A 24 -6.94 18.16 5.91
CA ASP A 24 -6.85 19.56 6.33
C ASP A 24 -5.99 20.44 5.41
N GLY A 25 -6.05 20.17 4.10
CA GLY A 25 -5.26 20.88 3.09
C GLY A 25 -3.78 20.46 3.00
N GLN A 26 -3.34 19.52 3.84
CA GLN A 26 -1.99 18.96 3.81
C GLN A 26 -1.94 17.66 3.02
N VAL A 27 -0.96 17.54 2.11
CA VAL A 27 -0.72 16.34 1.31
C VAL A 27 0.16 15.36 2.07
N TYR A 28 -0.31 14.12 2.20
CA TYR A 28 0.44 13.00 2.78
C TYR A 28 0.73 11.98 1.68
N GLN A 29 2.00 11.63 1.50
CA GLN A 29 2.44 10.68 0.48
C GLN A 29 2.84 9.35 1.11
N PHE A 30 2.47 8.26 0.44
CA PHE A 30 2.78 6.90 0.85
C PHE A 30 3.44 6.17 -0.31
N ARG A 31 4.59 5.58 -0.03
CA ARG A 31 5.31 4.75 -0.98
C ARG A 31 4.95 3.28 -0.73
N ALA A 32 4.65 2.56 -1.80
CA ALA A 32 4.35 1.14 -1.70
C ALA A 32 5.55 0.37 -1.12
N HIS A 33 5.27 -0.49 -0.13
CA HIS A 33 6.26 -1.25 0.65
C HIS A 33 7.20 -0.39 1.52
N ASP A 34 6.85 0.88 1.75
CA ASP A 34 7.60 1.69 2.71
C ASP A 34 7.27 1.25 4.14
N VAL A 35 8.32 1.00 4.91
CA VAL A 35 8.26 0.63 6.33
C VAL A 35 8.86 1.73 7.22
N ASN A 36 9.48 2.74 6.61
CA ASN A 36 10.25 3.77 7.26
C ASN A 36 9.46 5.09 7.29
N HIS A 37 8.34 5.08 8.01
CA HIS A 37 7.61 6.30 8.34
C HIS A 37 7.75 6.58 9.85
N PRO A 38 8.00 7.82 10.31
CA PRO A 38 8.11 8.14 11.74
C PRO A 38 6.90 7.68 12.57
N ARG A 39 5.73 7.60 11.91
CA ARG A 39 4.44 7.16 12.48
C ARG A 39 3.99 5.77 11.98
N SER A 40 4.90 4.95 11.44
CA SER A 40 4.53 3.65 10.85
C SER A 40 3.72 2.77 11.81
N LYS A 41 4.11 2.72 13.09
CA LYS A 41 3.38 1.99 14.13
C LYS A 41 1.91 2.40 14.23
N GLU A 42 1.64 3.70 14.25
CA GLU A 42 0.28 4.24 14.37
C GLU A 42 -0.55 3.95 13.11
N ILE A 43 0.05 4.08 11.93
CA ILE A 43 -0.61 3.79 10.65
C ILE A 43 -1.03 2.32 10.59
N TYR A 44 -0.13 1.39 10.94
CA TYR A 44 -0.45 -0.03 10.93
C TYR A 44 -1.49 -0.41 11.99
N ALA A 45 -1.42 0.19 13.20
CA ALA A 45 -2.43 -0.03 14.23
C ALA A 45 -3.83 0.41 13.78
N GLU A 46 -3.96 1.56 13.12
CA GLU A 46 -5.26 2.00 12.60
C GLU A 46 -5.74 1.12 11.45
N ALA A 47 -4.83 0.65 10.58
CA ALA A 47 -5.19 -0.28 9.51
C ALA A 47 -5.70 -1.63 10.06
N GLU A 48 -5.08 -2.18 11.10
CA GLU A 48 -5.53 -3.39 11.79
C GLU A 48 -6.90 -3.19 12.43
N LYS A 49 -7.11 -2.06 13.10
CA LYS A 49 -8.40 -1.70 13.70
C LYS A 49 -9.51 -1.63 12.65
N ILE A 50 -9.29 -0.92 11.54
CA ILE A 50 -10.26 -0.82 10.44
C ILE A 50 -10.55 -2.21 9.85
N SER A 51 -9.52 -3.04 9.69
CA SER A 51 -9.69 -4.43 9.21
C SER A 51 -10.60 -5.25 10.14
N ALA A 52 -10.39 -5.14 11.45
CA ALA A 52 -11.24 -5.82 12.43
C ALA A 52 -12.69 -5.33 12.39
N GLU A 53 -12.91 -4.01 12.29
CA GLU A 53 -14.23 -3.41 12.15
C GLU A 53 -14.94 -3.88 10.85
N LEU A 54 -14.22 -3.96 9.73
CA LEU A 54 -14.77 -4.45 8.48
C LEU A 54 -15.23 -5.91 8.57
N VAL A 55 -14.44 -6.76 9.23
CA VAL A 55 -14.82 -8.16 9.48
C VAL A 55 -16.06 -8.26 10.37
N GLU A 56 -16.15 -7.45 11.43
CA GLU A 56 -17.33 -7.38 12.30
C GLU A 56 -18.59 -7.02 11.51
N HIS A 57 -18.48 -6.12 10.54
CA HIS A 57 -19.58 -5.72 9.65
C HIS A 57 -19.85 -6.71 8.50
N GLY A 58 -19.18 -7.86 8.48
CA GLY A 58 -19.41 -8.94 7.51
C GLY A 58 -18.65 -8.80 6.20
N HIS A 59 -17.65 -7.92 6.11
CA HIS A 59 -16.77 -7.83 4.96
C HIS A 59 -15.66 -8.88 5.05
N GLN A 60 -15.41 -9.62 3.96
CA GLN A 60 -14.26 -10.51 3.85
C GLN A 60 -13.11 -9.83 3.11
N HIS A 61 -11.90 -10.06 3.60
CA HIS A 61 -10.68 -9.63 2.91
C HIS A 61 -10.52 -10.45 1.63
N ASP A 62 -10.21 -9.79 0.51
CA ASP A 62 -9.90 -10.46 -0.74
C ASP A 62 -8.51 -11.11 -0.57
N SER A 63 -8.48 -12.44 -0.47
CA SER A 63 -7.28 -13.25 -0.19
C SER A 63 -6.55 -13.67 -1.46
#